data_AF-A0A5K0VG78-F1
#
_entry.id   AF-A0A5K0VG78-F1
#
_cell.length_a   1.000
_cell.length_b   1.000
_cell.length_c   1.000
_cell.angle_alpha   90.00
_cell.angle_beta   90.00
_cell.angle_gamma   90.00
#
_symmetry.space_group_name_H-M   'P 1'
#
loop_
_entity.id
_entity.type
_entity.pdbx_description
1 polymer ?
#
loop_
_entity_poly.entity_id
_entity_poly.type
_entity_poly.pdbx_seq_one_letter_code
_entity_poly.pdbx_strand_id
1 'polypeptide(L)'
;EYGLLDYEEKVLDGFYDILSTSAEPAGQGKMPSLIDLQATVVDAGSEIVIVNRAIDPALEELEQISRCIAMDCRAAEGGSVSSRLVQRIADLIVEHMGGPVKDANDTVARWIENSSKLRSSLQTSFLPLGCLKVGLSRHRSLLFK
;
A
#
# COMPACT_ATOMS: atom_id res chain seq x y z
N GLU A 1 0.77 18.23 -12.66
CA GLU A 1 1.31 16.87 -12.74
C GLU A 1 1.15 16.23 -11.38
N TYR A 2 0.03 15.54 -11.16
CA TYR A 2 -0.22 14.80 -9.92
C TYR A 2 -0.53 13.36 -10.32
N GLY A 3 0.05 12.37 -9.62
CA GLY A 3 -0.23 10.95 -9.85
C GLY A 3 0.94 10.09 -10.34
N LEU A 4 2.17 10.62 -10.41
CA LEU A 4 3.37 9.84 -10.71
C LEU A 4 4.33 9.97 -9.52
N LEU A 5 4.64 8.83 -8.89
CA LEU A 5 5.68 8.68 -7.88
C LEU A 5 6.94 8.21 -8.60
N ASP A 6 7.96 9.06 -8.70
CA ASP A 6 9.22 8.68 -9.34
C ASP A 6 9.98 7.65 -8.50
N TYR A 7 10.78 6.78 -9.11
CA TYR A 7 11.49 5.71 -8.40
C TYR A 7 12.36 6.22 -7.25
N GLU A 8 12.99 7.39 -7.43
CA GLU A 8 13.89 8.00 -6.43
C GLU A 8 13.16 8.73 -5.29
N GLU A 9 11.86 9.00 -5.44
CA GLU A 9 11.10 9.71 -4.40
C GLU A 9 10.80 8.80 -3.22
N LYS A 10 10.91 9.30 -1.99
CA LYS A 10 10.53 8.54 -0.80
C LYS A 10 9.05 8.73 -0.48
N VAL A 11 8.37 7.64 -0.15
CA VAL A 11 6.99 7.71 0.34
C VAL A 11 7.02 8.12 1.81
N LEU A 12 6.46 9.29 2.10
CA LEU A 12 6.44 9.87 3.45
C LEU A 12 5.15 9.50 4.19
N ASP A 13 5.20 9.55 5.52
CA ASP A 13 4.00 9.42 6.34
C ASP A 13 2.99 10.52 6.00
N GLY A 14 1.72 10.14 5.89
CA GLY A 14 0.65 10.99 5.40
C GLY A 14 0.42 10.91 3.89
N PHE A 15 1.27 10.21 3.14
CA PHE A 15 0.97 9.84 1.76
C PHE A 15 -0.28 8.96 1.71
N TYR A 16 -1.15 9.21 0.74
CA TYR A 16 -2.35 8.42 0.54
C TYR A 16 -2.66 8.24 -0.97
N ASP A 17 -3.36 7.16 -1.28
CA ASP A 17 -3.81 6.80 -2.62
C ASP A 17 -5.33 6.60 -2.59
N ILE A 18 -6.06 7.36 -3.42
CA ILE A 18 -7.52 7.32 -3.53
C ILE A 18 -7.91 6.50 -4.76
N LEU A 19 -8.74 5.48 -4.57
CA LEU A 19 -9.48 4.86 -5.66
C LEU A 19 -10.96 5.17 -5.49
N SER A 20 -11.49 6.02 -6.37
CA SER A 20 -12.93 6.28 -6.43
C SER A 20 -13.55 5.50 -7.59
N THR A 21 -14.64 4.77 -7.31
CA THR A 21 -15.47 4.15 -8.35
C THR A 21 -16.42 5.14 -9.03
N SER A 22 -16.55 6.35 -8.48
CA SER A 22 -17.33 7.44 -9.09
C SER A 22 -16.62 7.96 -10.34
N ALA A 23 -17.36 7.98 -11.46
CA ALA A 23 -16.91 8.45 -12.77
C ALA A 23 -16.73 9.98 -12.86
N GLU A 24 -16.97 10.72 -11.77
CA GLU A 24 -16.57 12.11 -11.73
C GLU A 24 -15.05 12.15 -11.59
N PRO A 25 -14.31 12.66 -12.60
CA PRO A 25 -12.88 12.87 -12.43
C PRO A 25 -12.74 13.72 -11.18
N ALA A 26 -11.93 13.28 -10.22
CA ALA A 26 -11.49 14.15 -9.14
C ALA A 26 -11.06 15.45 -9.82
N GLY A 27 -11.91 16.48 -9.68
CA GLY A 27 -11.88 17.62 -10.59
C GLY A 27 -10.46 18.15 -10.63
N GLN A 28 -10.00 18.60 -11.80
CA GLN A 28 -8.71 19.30 -11.96
C GLN A 28 -8.54 20.29 -10.79
N GLY A 29 -7.76 19.88 -9.80
CA GLY A 29 -7.93 20.41 -8.45
C GLY A 29 -6.86 19.87 -7.52
N LYS A 30 -6.52 20.70 -6.54
CA LYS A 30 -5.52 20.42 -5.50
C LYS A 30 -5.89 19.13 -4.76
N MET A 31 -4.89 18.27 -4.51
CA MET A 31 -5.08 17.05 -3.72
C MET A 31 -5.75 17.39 -2.37
N PRO A 32 -6.89 16.75 -2.01
CA PRO A 32 -7.62 17.09 -0.78
C PRO A 32 -6.79 16.83 0.48
N SER A 33 -7.05 17.51 1.59
CA SER A 33 -6.40 17.12 2.84
C SER A 33 -7.01 15.84 3.41
N LEU A 34 -6.31 15.14 4.31
CA LEU A 34 -6.88 14.00 5.04
C LEU A 34 -8.12 14.40 5.84
N ILE A 35 -8.17 15.64 6.35
CA ILE A 35 -9.32 16.19 7.07
C ILE A 35 -10.51 16.36 6.12
N ASP A 36 -10.28 16.87 4.92
CA ASP A 36 -11.34 17.02 3.90
C ASP A 36 -11.90 15.64 3.49
N LEU A 37 -11.04 14.63 3.38
CA LEU A 37 -11.43 13.25 3.09
C LEU A 37 -12.20 12.60 4.26
N GLN A 38 -11.89 12.93 5.50
CA GLN A 38 -12.66 12.46 6.67
C GLN A 38 -14.02 13.14 6.80
N ALA A 39 -14.09 14.43 6.44
CA ALA A 39 -15.32 15.23 6.52
C ALA A 39 -16.29 14.97 5.36
N THR A 40 -15.76 14.57 4.20
CA THR A 40 -16.57 14.09 3.09
C THR A 40 -17.02 12.68 3.43
N VAL A 41 -18.31 12.38 3.30
CA VAL A 41 -18.76 10.99 3.26
C VAL A 41 -18.14 10.40 2.00
N VAL A 42 -16.94 9.84 2.14
CA VAL A 42 -16.32 8.99 1.15
C VAL A 42 -17.39 7.96 0.84
N ASP A 43 -17.95 8.07 -0.37
CA ASP A 43 -18.99 7.18 -0.85
C ASP A 43 -18.57 5.73 -0.54
N ALA A 44 -19.53 4.83 -0.29
CA ALA A 44 -19.23 3.46 0.13
C ALA A 44 -18.31 2.70 -0.85
N GLY A 45 -18.14 3.22 -2.08
CA GLY A 45 -17.23 2.73 -3.11
C GLY A 45 -15.86 3.41 -3.22
N SER A 46 -15.55 4.47 -2.45
CA SER A 46 -14.23 5.11 -2.49
C SER A 46 -13.29 4.53 -1.43
N GLU A 47 -12.09 4.15 -1.84
CA GLU A 47 -11.06 3.53 -1.00
C GLU A 47 -9.86 4.46 -0.85
N ILE A 48 -9.42 4.68 0.39
CA ILE A 48 -8.25 5.51 0.68
C ILE A 48 -7.20 4.64 1.36
N VAL A 49 -6.11 4.32 0.67
CA VAL A 49 -4.96 3.63 1.26
C VAL A 49 -3.97 4.67 1.77
N ILE A 50 -3.54 4.55 3.03
CA ILE A 50 -2.65 5.53 3.67
C ILE A 50 -1.35 4.87 4.13
N VAL A 51 -0.24 5.59 3.95
CA VAL A 51 1.06 5.27 4.52
C VAL A 51 1.25 6.14 5.76
N ASN A 52 1.23 5.53 6.94
CA ASN A 52 1.44 6.24 8.18
C ASN A 52 1.87 5.28 9.29
N ARG A 53 3.18 5.25 9.58
CA ARG A 53 3.78 4.36 10.59
C ARG A 53 3.21 4.55 12.00
N ALA A 54 2.78 5.77 12.35
CA ALA A 54 2.27 6.06 13.69
C ALA A 54 0.96 5.35 14.02
N ILE A 55 0.20 4.92 12.99
CA ILE A 55 -1.08 4.23 13.14
C ILE A 55 -1.08 2.83 12.47
N ASP A 56 0.08 2.40 11.97
CA ASP A 56 0.24 1.17 11.19
C ASP A 56 1.43 0.34 11.72
N PRO A 57 1.26 -0.36 12.86
CA PRO A 57 2.31 -1.19 13.43
C PRO A 57 2.69 -2.36 12.51
N ALA A 58 1.78 -2.80 11.64
CA ALA A 58 2.07 -3.84 10.65
C ALA A 58 3.05 -3.33 9.57
N LEU A 59 2.94 -2.06 9.17
CA LEU A 59 3.91 -1.44 8.27
C LEU A 59 5.30 -1.36 8.93
N GLU A 60 5.37 -0.96 10.21
CA GLU A 60 6.63 -0.91 10.95
C GLU A 60 7.31 -2.30 11.07
N GLU A 61 6.52 -3.35 11.29
CA GLU A 61 7.00 -4.74 11.31
C GLU A 61 7.58 -5.16 9.96
N LEU A 62 6.88 -4.88 8.86
CA LEU A 62 7.36 -5.17 7.50
C LEU A 62 8.67 -4.45 7.18
N GLU A 63 8.79 -3.19 7.61
CA GLU A 63 10.04 -2.41 7.48
C GLU A 63 11.18 -2.98 8.33
N GLN A 64 10.88 -3.54 9.49
CA GLN A 64 11.88 -4.21 10.30
C GLN A 64 12.37 -5.50 9.63
N ILE A 65 11.47 -6.29 9.07
CA ILE A 65 11.81 -7.52 8.33
C ILE A 65 12.62 -7.17 7.08
N SER A 66 12.23 -6.14 6.32
CA SER A 66 12.94 -5.71 5.12
C SER A 66 14.37 -5.25 5.42
N ARG A 67 14.58 -4.55 6.56
CA ARG A 67 15.92 -4.18 7.03
C ARG A 67 16.77 -5.39 7.37
N CYS A 68 16.20 -6.41 8.04
CA CYS A 68 16.92 -7.66 8.29
C CYS A 68 17.33 -8.35 6.99
N ILE A 69 16.42 -8.46 6.02
CA ILE A 69 16.71 -9.02 4.68
C ILE A 69 17.84 -8.24 3.99
N ALA A 70 17.83 -6.90 4.07
CA ALA A 70 18.86 -6.06 3.47
C ALA A 70 20.24 -6.28 4.10
N MET A 71 20.31 -6.41 5.42
CA MET A 71 21.56 -6.72 6.13
C MET A 71 22.10 -8.10 5.73
N ASP A 72 21.25 -9.12 5.70
CA ASP A 72 21.62 -10.48 5.31
C ASP A 72 22.13 -10.54 3.85
N CYS A 73 21.45 -9.82 2.95
CA CYS A 73 21.83 -9.79 1.54
C CYS A 73 23.19 -9.11 1.34
N ARG A 74 23.41 -7.94 1.98
CA ARG A 74 24.67 -7.21 1.92
C ARG A 74 25.85 -8.01 2.48
N ALA A 75 25.63 -8.74 3.58
CA ALA A 75 26.66 -9.57 4.19
C ALA A 75 27.14 -10.69 3.27
N ALA A 76 26.24 -11.31 2.51
CA ALA A 76 26.61 -12.38 1.58
C ALA A 76 27.18 -11.90 0.24
N GLU A 77 26.99 -10.63 -0.13
CA GLU A 77 27.31 -10.12 -1.48
C GLU A 77 28.24 -8.89 -1.48
N GLY A 78 28.97 -8.68 -0.39
CA GLY A 78 30.01 -7.65 -0.33
C GLY A 78 29.49 -6.21 -0.44
N GLY A 79 28.23 -5.96 -0.09
CA GLY A 79 27.65 -4.61 0.03
C GLY A 79 26.95 -4.02 -1.21
N SER A 80 26.84 -4.75 -2.32
CA SER A 80 26.06 -4.29 -3.49
C SER A 80 24.57 -4.62 -3.36
N VAL A 81 23.70 -3.77 -3.91
CA VAL A 81 22.27 -4.09 -4.09
C VAL A 81 22.16 -5.17 -5.14
N SER A 82 21.67 -6.33 -4.73
CA SER A 82 21.59 -7.49 -5.60
C SER A 82 20.17 -7.80 -6.04
N SER A 83 20.04 -8.53 -7.15
CA SER A 83 18.78 -9.12 -7.58
C SER A 83 18.15 -9.98 -6.47
N ARG A 84 18.96 -10.57 -5.58
CA ARG A 84 18.48 -11.35 -4.44
C ARG A 84 17.79 -10.49 -3.39
N LEU A 85 18.29 -9.29 -3.09
CA LEU A 85 17.60 -8.35 -2.19
C LEU A 85 16.23 -7.99 -2.76
N VAL A 86 16.19 -7.57 -4.02
CA VAL A 86 14.95 -7.21 -4.73
C VAL A 86 13.94 -8.37 -4.69
N GLN A 87 14.39 -9.59 -5.00
CA GLN A 87 13.53 -10.77 -4.96
C GLN A 87 12.99 -11.05 -3.55
N ARG A 88 13.84 -10.99 -2.52
CA ARG A 88 13.42 -11.27 -1.13
C ARG A 88 12.41 -10.26 -0.61
N ILE A 89 12.54 -8.99 -1.00
CA ILE A 89 11.55 -7.96 -0.68
C ILE A 89 10.24 -8.21 -1.44
N ALA A 90 10.32 -8.56 -2.73
CA ALA A 90 9.15 -8.92 -3.50
C ALA A 90 8.41 -10.12 -2.88
N ASP A 91 9.14 -11.14 -2.45
CA ASP A 91 8.58 -12.34 -1.80
C ASP A 91 7.86 -11.97 -0.49
N LEU A 92 8.46 -11.12 0.35
CA LEU A 92 7.83 -10.62 1.59
C LEU A 92 6.47 -9.95 1.32
N ILE A 93 6.41 -9.11 0.28
CA ILE A 93 5.18 -8.38 -0.08
C ILE A 93 4.14 -9.31 -0.69
N VAL A 94 4.57 -10.24 -1.54
CA VAL A 94 3.70 -11.26 -2.13
C VAL A 94 3.10 -12.11 -1.03
N GLU A 95 3.88 -12.54 -0.03
CA GLU A 95 3.41 -13.32 1.10
C GLU A 95 2.41 -12.51 1.97
N HIS A 96 2.75 -11.26 2.29
CA HIS A 96 1.89 -10.39 3.11
C HIS A 96 0.56 -10.04 2.43
N MET A 97 0.56 -9.80 1.12
CA MET A 97 -0.61 -9.34 0.35
C MET A 97 -1.34 -10.45 -0.41
N GLY A 98 -1.39 -11.65 0.16
CA GLY A 98 -2.32 -12.70 -0.26
C GLY A 98 -1.80 -13.64 -1.34
N GLY A 99 -0.49 -13.69 -1.55
CA GLY A 99 0.22 -14.64 -2.40
C GLY A 99 0.35 -14.21 -3.87
N PRO A 100 0.89 -15.10 -4.72
CA PRO A 100 0.96 -14.87 -6.16
C PRO A 100 -0.43 -14.71 -6.80
N VAL A 101 -0.57 -13.76 -7.72
CA VAL A 101 -1.82 -13.51 -8.44
C VAL A 101 -1.90 -14.43 -9.65
N LYS A 102 -2.89 -15.33 -9.66
CA LYS A 102 -3.17 -16.24 -10.79
C LYS A 102 -4.29 -15.71 -11.69
N ASP A 103 -5.28 -15.07 -11.08
CA ASP A 103 -6.43 -14.47 -11.75
C ASP A 103 -6.66 -13.07 -11.18
N ALA A 104 -6.71 -12.07 -12.08
CA ALA A 104 -6.88 -10.68 -11.71
C ALA A 104 -8.28 -10.38 -11.16
N ASN A 105 -9.32 -11.03 -11.69
CA ASN A 105 -10.69 -10.84 -11.25
C ASN A 105 -10.91 -11.44 -9.86
N ASP A 106 -10.34 -12.63 -9.60
CA ASP A 106 -10.33 -13.22 -8.25
C ASP A 106 -9.63 -12.30 -7.24
N THR A 107 -8.49 -11.72 -7.62
CA THR A 107 -7.75 -10.81 -6.74
C THR A 107 -8.55 -9.55 -6.44
N VAL A 108 -9.26 -8.98 -7.42
CA VAL A 108 -10.17 -7.85 -7.22
C VAL A 108 -11.34 -8.22 -6.31
N ALA A 109 -11.97 -9.39 -6.51
CA ALA A 109 -13.06 -9.85 -5.66
C ALA A 109 -12.61 -10.03 -4.20
N ARG A 110 -11.45 -10.69 -3.99
CA ARG A 110 -10.84 -10.85 -2.66
C ARG A 110 -10.46 -9.51 -2.05
N TRP A 111 -9.94 -8.58 -2.85
CA TRP A 111 -9.62 -7.23 -2.40
C TRP A 111 -10.87 -6.52 -1.87
N ILE A 112 -11.96 -6.48 -2.64
CA ILE A 112 -13.22 -5.83 -2.25
C ILE A 112 -13.75 -6.41 -0.93
N GLU A 113 -13.75 -7.73 -0.80
CA GLU A 113 -14.21 -8.39 0.42
C GLU A 113 -13.33 -8.05 1.63
N ASN A 114 -12.00 -8.12 1.48
CA ASN A 114 -11.06 -7.88 2.58
C ASN A 114 -10.99 -6.40 2.96
N SER A 115 -11.03 -5.48 1.98
CA SER A 115 -11.03 -4.04 2.20
C SER A 115 -12.30 -3.62 2.95
N SER A 116 -13.46 -4.20 2.59
CA SER A 116 -14.73 -3.97 3.30
C SER A 116 -14.68 -4.46 4.75
N LYS A 117 -14.20 -5.69 4.99
CA LYS A 117 -14.04 -6.23 6.35
C LYS A 117 -13.10 -5.39 7.20
N LEU A 118 -11.97 -4.97 6.64
CA LEU A 118 -10.98 -4.15 7.32
C LEU A 118 -11.55 -2.78 7.68
N ARG A 119 -12.25 -2.11 6.75
CA ARG A 119 -12.95 -0.84 7.01
C ARG A 119 -13.96 -0.97 8.14
N SER A 120 -14.77 -2.02 8.12
CA SER A 120 -15.74 -2.28 9.20
C SER A 120 -15.06 -2.54 10.54
N SER A 121 -13.94 -3.26 10.57
CA SER A 121 -13.19 -3.54 11.80
C SER A 121 -12.52 -2.30 12.39
N LEU A 122 -12.01 -1.42 11.55
CA LEU A 122 -11.31 -0.20 11.99
C LEU A 122 -12.25 1.00 12.14
N GLN A 123 -13.51 0.87 11.71
CA GLN A 123 -14.51 1.94 11.67
C GLN A 123 -14.01 3.21 10.96
N THR A 124 -13.28 3.03 9.85
CA THR A 124 -12.68 4.13 9.08
C THR A 124 -12.69 3.83 7.59
N SER A 125 -12.68 4.89 6.77
CA SER A 125 -12.50 4.80 5.31
C SER A 125 -11.02 4.74 4.92
N PHE A 126 -10.11 5.00 5.86
CA PHE A 126 -8.67 4.95 5.65
C PHE A 126 -8.15 3.55 5.95
N LEU A 127 -7.48 2.96 4.97
CA LEU A 127 -6.88 1.64 5.05
C LEU A 127 -5.37 1.78 5.21
N PRO A 128 -4.81 1.48 6.40
CA PRO A 128 -3.36 1.44 6.59
C PRO A 128 -2.73 0.40 5.66
N LEU A 129 -1.69 0.79 4.93
CA LEU A 129 -1.06 -0.04 3.90
C LEU A 129 -0.54 -1.38 4.45
N GLY A 130 0.06 -1.37 5.64
CA GLY A 130 0.56 -2.56 6.32
C GLY A 130 -0.53 -3.52 6.77
N CYS A 131 -1.78 -3.05 6.92
CA CYS A 131 -2.92 -3.89 7.29
C CYS A 131 -3.53 -4.65 6.10
N LEU A 132 -3.15 -4.35 4.86
CA LEU A 132 -3.71 -4.97 3.67
C LEU A 132 -3.22 -6.42 3.50
N LYS A 133 -4.10 -7.40 3.74
CA LYS A 133 -3.82 -8.84 3.52
C LYS A 133 -4.07 -9.33 2.09
N VAL A 134 -4.70 -8.50 1.29
CA VAL A 134 -4.85 -8.67 -0.16
C VAL A 134 -4.52 -7.32 -0.78
N GLY A 135 -3.73 -7.31 -1.84
CA GLY A 135 -3.32 -6.06 -2.50
C GLY A 135 -3.33 -6.18 -4.01
N LEU A 136 -3.87 -5.17 -4.67
CA LEU A 136 -3.75 -4.95 -6.12
C LEU A 136 -2.31 -4.55 -6.46
N SER A 137 -1.98 -4.49 -7.76
CA SER A 137 -0.66 -4.07 -8.23
C SER A 137 -0.20 -2.75 -7.61
N ARG A 138 -1.08 -1.74 -7.55
CA ARG A 138 -0.77 -0.43 -6.98
C ARG A 138 -0.39 -0.49 -5.48
N HIS A 139 -1.09 -1.31 -4.69
CA HIS A 139 -0.80 -1.46 -3.26
C HIS A 139 0.53 -2.19 -3.05
N ARG A 140 0.79 -3.24 -3.85
CA ARG A 140 2.05 -3.99 -3.81
C ARG A 140 3.23 -3.11 -4.22
N SER A 141 3.09 -2.32 -5.28
CA SER A 141 4.11 -1.38 -5.72
C SER A 141 4.37 -0.29 -4.69
N LEU A 142 3.32 0.21 -4.03
CA LEU A 142 3.45 1.22 -2.97
C LEU A 142 4.17 0.67 -1.74
N LEU A 143 3.90 -0.59 -1.35
CA LEU A 143 4.57 -1.24 -0.22
C LEU A 143 6.00 -1.70 -0.56
N PHE A 144 6.27 -2.01 -1.83
CA PHE A 144 7.62 -2.35 -2.30
C PHE A 144 8.58 -1.17 -2.20
N LYS A 145 8.04 0.03 -2.36
CA LYS A 145 8.77 1.27 -2.36
C LYS A 145 9.11 1.73 -0.93
#